data_AF-A0A396HGC9-F1
#
_entry.id   AF-A0A396HGC9-F1
#
_cell.length_a   1.000
_cell.length_b   1.000
_cell.length_c   1.000
_cell.angle_alpha   90.00
_cell.angle_beta   90.00
_cell.angle_gamma   90.00
#
_symmetry.space_group_name_H-M   'P 1'
#
loop_
_entity.id
_entity.type
_entity.pdbx_description
1 polymer ?
#
loop_
_entity_poly.entity_id
_entity_poly.type
_entity_poly.pdbx_seq_one_letter_code
_entity_poly.pdbx_strand_id
1 'polypeptide(L)' 'MLQPPGFVEKNFTDHICRLKNALYGLRQAPRAWYTELRVFLLSLGFVNSTADASLFIHHKPGVPPCNTPFSQCKNFI' A
#
# COMPACT_ATOMS: atom_id res chain seq x y z
N MET A 1 -25.17 15.74 -8.78
CA MET A 1 -24.23 14.59 -8.85
C MET A 1 -25.04 13.35 -9.20
N LEU A 2 -24.47 12.26 -9.74
CA LEU A 2 -25.27 11.06 -10.07
C LEU A 2 -25.23 10.06 -8.90
N GLN A 3 -26.39 9.52 -8.51
CA GLN A 3 -26.47 8.43 -7.53
C GLN A 3 -25.82 7.15 -8.07
N PRO A 4 -25.12 6.37 -7.21
CA PRO A 4 -24.51 5.13 -7.64
C PRO A 4 -25.57 4.07 -8.00
N PRO A 5 -25.30 3.22 -9.00
CA PRO A 5 -26.22 2.15 -9.39
C PRO A 5 -26.43 1.19 -8.20
N GLY A 6 -27.69 0.94 -7.85
CA GLY A 6 -28.09 0.12 -6.71
C GLY A 6 -28.52 0.88 -5.45
N PHE A 7 -28.35 2.21 -5.42
CA PHE A 7 -28.81 3.10 -4.33
C PHE A 7 -29.63 4.29 -4.85
N VAL A 8 -30.32 4.10 -5.97
CA VAL A 8 -31.09 5.17 -6.63
C VAL A 8 -32.44 5.34 -5.94
N GLU A 9 -32.65 6.50 -5.30
CA GLU A 9 -33.92 6.86 -4.68
C GLU A 9 -34.73 7.80 -5.58
N LYS A 10 -35.97 7.42 -5.90
CA LYS A 10 -36.84 8.16 -6.83
C LYS A 10 -37.28 9.53 -6.31
N ASN A 11 -37.36 9.70 -4.99
CA ASN A 11 -37.86 10.94 -4.36
C ASN A 11 -36.74 11.95 -4.07
N PHE A 12 -35.50 11.50 -4.07
CA PHE A 12 -34.34 12.27 -3.64
C PHE A 12 -33.16 11.98 -4.56
N THR A 13 -33.27 12.40 -5.82
CA THR A 13 -32.33 12.08 -6.89
C THR A 13 -30.92 12.66 -6.70
N ASP A 14 -30.76 13.69 -5.86
CA ASP A 14 -29.46 14.33 -5.57
C ASP A 14 -28.91 14.01 -4.17
N HIS A 15 -29.59 13.15 -3.40
CA HIS A 15 -29.06 12.73 -2.10
C HIS A 15 -28.01 11.64 -2.29
N ILE A 16 -26.82 11.87 -1.75
CA ILE A 16 -25.74 10.90 -1.71
C ILE A 16 -25.34 10.70 -0.25
N CYS A 17 -25.09 9.46 0.16
CA CYS A 17 -24.66 9.16 1.51
C CYS A 17 -23.26 9.73 1.76
N ARG A 18 -23.17 10.69 2.68
CA ARG A 18 -21.89 11.20 3.18
C ARG A 18 -21.40 10.30 4.31
N LEU A 19 -20.27 9.64 4.09
CA LEU A 19 -19.61 8.85 5.12
C LEU A 19 -19.11 9.77 6.25
N LYS A 20 -19.73 9.68 7.44
CA LYS A 20 -19.37 10.53 8.60
C LYS A 20 -18.12 10.05 9.34
N ASN A 21 -17.89 8.74 9.37
CA ASN A 21 -16.73 8.09 9.97
C ASN A 21 -16.15 7.08 8.99
N ALA A 22 -14.83 6.89 8.98
CA ALA A 22 -14.23 5.82 8.18
C ALA A 22 -14.90 4.48 8.54
N LEU A 23 -15.35 3.72 7.53
CA LEU A 23 -15.77 2.35 7.72
C LEU A 23 -14.61 1.63 8.40
N TYR A 24 -14.84 1.01 9.57
CA TYR A 24 -13.77 0.45 10.39
C TYR A 24 -12.84 -0.50 9.61
N GLY A 25 -13.38 -1.20 8.60
CA GLY A 25 -12.61 -2.05 7.68
C GLY A 25 -11.70 -1.30 6.72
N LEU A 26 -12.01 -0.04 6.35
CA LEU A 26 -11.19 0.77 5.44
C LEU A 26 -9.83 1.12 6.04
N ARG A 27 -9.74 1.26 7.37
CA ARG A 27 -8.44 1.45 8.06
C ARG A 27 -7.65 0.15 8.19
N GLN A 28 -8.31 -1.00 8.16
CA GLN A 28 -7.69 -2.32 8.29
C GLN A 28 -7.23 -2.85 6.92
N ALA A 29 -7.93 -2.50 5.85
CA ALA A 29 -7.63 -2.95 4.49
C ALA A 29 -6.17 -2.71 4.08
N PRO A 30 -5.55 -1.52 4.32
CA PRO A 30 -4.14 -1.31 4.00
C PRO A 30 -3.18 -2.23 4.77
N ARG A 31 -3.50 -2.55 6.03
CA ARG A 31 -2.67 -3.44 6.85
C ARG A 31 -2.76 -4.89 6.38
N ALA A 32 -3.98 -5.33 6.03
CA ALA A 32 -4.19 -6.66 5.44
C ALA A 32 -3.42 -6.79 4.12
N TRP A 33 -3.59 -5.81 3.23
CA TRP A 33 -2.85 -5.76 1.96
C TRP A 33 -1.34 -5.78 2.12
N TYR A 34 -0.79 -4.96 3.03
CA TYR A 34 0.65 -4.95 3.29
C TYR A 34 1.15 -6.30 3.80
N THR A 35 0.37 -6.97 4.65
CA THR A 35 0.74 -8.29 5.20
C THR A 35 0.81 -9.35 4.11
N GLU A 36 -0.22 -9.43 3.25
CA GLU A 36 -0.24 -10.35 2.11
C GLU A 36 0.88 -10.06 1.12
N LEU A 37 1.06 -8.79 0.74
CA LEU A 37 2.13 -8.37 -0.16
C LEU A 37 3.51 -8.73 0.38
N ARG A 38 3.75 -8.47 1.67
CA ARG A 38 5.01 -8.80 2.33
C ARG A 38 5.28 -10.30 2.27
N VAL A 39 4.30 -11.14 2.61
CA VAL A 39 4.46 -12.60 2.57
C VAL A 39 4.77 -13.06 1.15
N PHE A 40 4.07 -12.52 0.15
CA PHE A 40 4.31 -12.84 -1.25
C PHE A 40 5.72 -12.44 -1.71
N LEU A 41 6.17 -11.22 -1.42
CA LEU A 41 7.51 -10.75 -1.81
C LEU A 41 8.62 -11.55 -1.13
N LEU A 42 8.46 -11.89 0.16
CA LEU A 42 9.40 -12.77 0.86
C LEU A 42 9.46 -14.16 0.21
N SER A 43 8.33 -14.71 -0.25
CA SER A 43 8.30 -15.99 -0.97
C SER A 43 9.05 -15.96 -2.31
N LEU A 44 9.15 -14.78 -2.92
CA LEU A 44 9.91 -14.55 -4.15
C LEU A 44 11.41 -14.30 -3.89
N GLY A 45 11.87 -14.35 -2.65
CA GLY A 45 13.27 -14.12 -2.28
C GLY A 45 13.66 -12.64 -2.10
N PHE A 46 12.68 -11.74 -1.99
CA PHE A 46 12.95 -10.36 -1.56
C PHE A 46 13.21 -10.32 -0.05
N VAL A 47 13.93 -9.28 0.39
CA VAL A 47 14.24 -9.02 1.81
C VAL A 47 13.78 -7.60 2.17
N ASN A 48 13.18 -7.43 3.35
CA ASN A 48 12.80 -6.10 3.83
C ASN A 48 14.02 -5.22 4.11
N SER A 49 13.94 -3.96 3.72
CA SER A 49 14.91 -2.96 4.15
C SER A 49 14.75 -2.64 5.64
N THR A 50 15.88 -2.38 6.31
CA THR A 50 15.89 -1.90 7.70
C THR A 50 15.63 -0.40 7.81
N ALA A 51 15.79 0.34 6.72
CA ALA A 51 15.61 1.78 6.70
C ALA A 51 14.16 2.21 6.40
N ASP A 52 13.40 1.38 5.69
CA ASP A 52 12.01 1.67 5.33
C ASP A 52 11.19 0.36 5.26
N ALA A 53 10.03 0.34 5.91
CA ALA A 53 9.13 -0.81 5.93
C ALA A 53 8.46 -1.09 4.58
N SER A 54 8.37 -0.08 3.70
CA SER A 54 7.78 -0.21 2.36
C SER A 54 8.78 -0.67 1.29
N LEU A 55 10.07 -0.72 1.61
CA LEU A 55 11.13 -1.04 0.67
C LEU A 55 11.57 -2.51 0.77
N PHE A 56 11.58 -3.19 -0.37
CA PHE A 56 12.00 -4.59 -0.51
C PHE A 56 13.18 -4.68 -1.49
N ILE A 57 14.19 -5.46 -1.13
CA ILE A 57 15.46 -5.60 -1.85
C ILE A 57 15.54 -7.03 -2.39
N HIS A 58 15.83 -7.19 -3.68
CA HIS A 58 16.08 -8.49 -4.31
C HIS A 58 17.54 -8.60 -4.75
N HIS A 59 18.28 -9.52 -4.13
CA HIS A 59 19.67 -9.78 -4.50
C HIS A 59 19.73 -10.69 -5.71
N LYS A 60 20.16 -10.16 -6.86
CA LYS A 60 20.49 -10.99 -8.02
C LYS A 60 21.80 -11.73 -7.74
N PRO A 61 21.87 -13.06 -7.94
CA PRO A 61 23.13 -13.78 -7.85
C PRO A 61 24.10 -13.22 -8.90
N GLY A 62 25.28 -12.75 -8.45
CA GLY A 62 26.32 -12.19 -9.31
C GLY A 62 26.51 -10.66 -9.22
N VAL A 63 25.67 -9.95 -8.47
CA VAL A 63 25.91 -8.52 -8.17
C VAL A 63 26.33 -8.39 -6.70
N PRO A 64 27.55 -7.92 -6.40
CA PRO A 64 27.99 -7.74 -5.02
C PRO A 64 27.07 -6.74 -4.32
N PRO A 65 26.74 -6.95 -3.03
CA PRO A 65 25.95 -5.98 -2.28
C PRO A 65 26.64 -4.63 -2.36
N CYS A 66 25.87 -3.60 -2.71
CA CYS A 66 26.37 -2.24 -2.72
C CYS A 66 26.65 -1.83 -1.28
N ASN A 67 27.91 -1.91 -0.85
CA ASN A 67 28.35 -1.57 0.51
C ASN A 67 28.43 -0.06 0.75
N THR A 68 27.73 0.76 -0.05
CA THR A 68 27.69 2.20 0.15
C THR A 68 27.01 2.53 1.48
N PRO A 69 27.66 3.27 2.39
CA PRO A 69 27.04 3.74 3.61
C PRO A 69 25.75 4.48 3.30
N PHE A 70 24.69 4.22 4.08
CA PHE A 70 23.36 4.83 3.92
C PHE A 70 23.39 6.37 3.89
N SER A 71 24.45 6.99 4.42
CA SER A 71 24.69 8.43 4.39
C SER A 71 24.92 9.00 2.98
N GLN A 72 25.28 8.19 1.99
CA GLN A 72 25.61 8.65 0.63
C GLN A 72 24.44 8.54 -0.36
N CYS A 73 23.36 7.83 -0.01
CA CYS A 73 22.18 7.66 -0.88
C CYS A 73 21.09 8.72 -0.66
N LYS A 74 21.33 9.76 0.14
CA LYS A 74 20.32 10.78 0.52
C LYS A 74 19.92 11.77 -0.59
N ASN A 75 20.42 11.64 -1.83
CA ASN A 75 20.15 12.59 -2.91
C ASN A 75 19.24 12.04 -4.01
N PHE A 76 18.19 11.30 -3.65
CA PHE A 76 17.10 10.98 -4.57
C PHE A 76 15.75 11.07 -3.84
N ILE A 77 15.37 12.29 -3.49
CA ILE A 77 13.98 12.78 -3.45
C ILE A 77 13.97 14.08 -4.26
#